data_AF-A0A124F2J2-F1
#
_entry.id   AF-A0A124F2J2-F1
#
_cell.length_a   1.000
_cell.length_b   1.000
_cell.length_c   1.000
_cell.angle_alpha   90.00
_cell.angle_beta   90.00
_cell.angle_gamma   90.00
#
_symmetry.space_group_name_H-M   'P 1'
#
loop_
_entity.id
_entity.type
_entity.pdbx_description
1 polymer ?
#
loop_
_entity_poly.entity_id
_entity_poly.type
_entity_poly.pdbx_seq_one_letter_code
_entity_poly.pdbx_strand_id
1 'polypeptide(L)'
;MRKIILLIFVFFIIISCKNEKSRKDINWIVFNEKNKIPKQIKDFFQAAENGEIEIANPDEEFNTTDVVTKPNLPFRQLRLLEKKNELWRMVYIQGGIGKSYQFYEFKIQGDTISDVKKGYSFENIGTNDSLEYYIGKGKLKFEKVRLKYKWID
;
A
#
# COMPACT_ATOMS: atom_id res chain seq x y z
N MET A 1 -29.53 3.09 -59.38
CA MET A 1 -28.35 2.86 -58.52
C MET A 1 -28.60 3.48 -57.14
N ARG A 2 -29.15 2.74 -56.16
CA ARG A 2 -29.32 3.25 -54.77
C ARG A 2 -29.89 2.21 -53.78
N LYS A 3 -29.37 0.97 -53.71
CA LYS A 3 -29.85 -0.02 -52.72
C LYS A 3 -28.79 -1.00 -52.16
N ILE A 4 -27.49 -0.68 -52.21
CA ILE A 4 -26.42 -1.62 -51.78
C ILE A 4 -25.54 -1.05 -50.64
N ILE A 5 -25.92 0.06 -50.00
CA ILE A 5 -25.08 0.72 -48.97
C ILE A 5 -25.50 0.39 -47.53
N LEU A 6 -26.58 -0.37 -47.31
CA LEU A 6 -27.12 -0.60 -45.95
C LEU A 6 -26.71 -1.93 -45.28
N LEU A 7 -25.98 -2.82 -45.95
CA LEU A 7 -25.67 -4.16 -45.42
C LEU A 7 -24.27 -4.30 -44.80
N ILE A 8 -23.36 -3.36 -45.06
CA ILE A 8 -21.99 -3.41 -44.49
C ILE A 8 -21.94 -2.79 -43.07
N PHE A 9 -22.87 -1.90 -42.72
CA PHE A 9 -22.92 -1.29 -41.39
C PHE A 9 -23.44 -2.24 -40.29
N VAL A 10 -24.15 -3.31 -40.64
CA VAL A 10 -24.69 -4.27 -39.66
C VAL A 10 -23.64 -5.31 -39.25
N PHE A 11 -22.62 -5.56 -40.07
CA PHE A 11 -21.59 -6.56 -39.76
C PHE A 11 -20.52 -6.06 -38.77
N PHE A 12 -20.32 -4.75 -38.65
CA PHE A 12 -19.34 -4.17 -37.72
C PHE A 12 -19.83 -4.07 -36.27
N ILE A 13 -21.14 -4.25 -36.02
CA ILE A 13 -21.69 -4.18 -34.65
C ILE A 13 -21.41 -5.48 -33.87
N ILE A 14 -21.11 -6.58 -34.55
CA ILE A 14 -21.01 -7.92 -33.91
C ILE A 14 -19.58 -8.24 -33.40
N ILE A 15 -18.56 -7.44 -33.73
CA ILE A 15 -17.17 -7.67 -33.27
C ILE A 15 -16.83 -6.87 -31.99
N SER A 16 -17.77 -6.09 -31.45
CA SER A 16 -17.60 -5.47 -30.13
C SER A 16 -18.20 -6.30 -28.99
N CYS A 17 -18.23 -7.62 -29.11
CA CYS A 17 -18.09 -8.46 -27.92
C CYS A 17 -16.63 -8.40 -27.47
N LYS A 18 -16.23 -7.24 -26.94
CA LYS A 18 -15.13 -7.18 -25.97
C LYS A 18 -15.46 -8.25 -24.95
N ASN A 19 -14.58 -9.24 -24.82
CA ASN A 19 -14.50 -10.06 -23.62
C ASN A 19 -14.21 -9.11 -22.45
N GLU A 20 -15.27 -8.49 -21.91
CA GLU A 20 -15.27 -8.01 -20.54
C GLU A 20 -15.20 -9.28 -19.70
N LYS A 21 -13.97 -9.75 -19.49
CA LYS A 21 -13.65 -10.43 -18.24
C LYS A 21 -14.15 -9.47 -17.18
N SER A 22 -15.30 -9.77 -16.59
CA SER A 22 -15.92 -9.01 -15.52
C SER A 22 -14.83 -8.82 -14.48
N ARG A 23 -14.18 -7.67 -14.49
CA ARG A 23 -13.15 -7.31 -13.54
C ARG A 23 -13.96 -7.14 -12.27
N LYS A 24 -14.03 -8.20 -11.44
CA LYS A 24 -14.62 -8.07 -10.10
C LYS A 24 -13.96 -6.84 -9.51
N ASP A 25 -14.76 -5.82 -9.20
CA ASP A 25 -14.28 -4.67 -8.46
C ASP A 25 -13.96 -5.18 -7.06
N ILE A 26 -12.76 -5.73 -6.91
CA ILE A 26 -12.26 -6.25 -5.65
C ILE A 26 -12.01 -5.02 -4.80
N ASN A 27 -12.89 -4.80 -3.83
CA ASN A 27 -12.72 -3.76 -2.82
C ASN A 27 -11.46 -4.03 -1.99
N TRP A 28 -10.98 -3.00 -1.31
CA TRP A 28 -9.90 -3.14 -0.34
C TRP A 28 -10.33 -4.09 0.78
N ILE A 29 -9.47 -5.07 1.08
CA ILE A 29 -9.62 -5.98 2.21
C ILE A 29 -8.66 -5.50 3.30
N VAL A 30 -9.17 -5.25 4.50
CA VAL A 30 -8.41 -4.71 5.64
C VAL A 30 -7.94 -5.85 6.55
N PHE A 31 -6.67 -5.79 6.95
CA PHE A 31 -5.94 -6.80 7.74
C PHE A 31 -5.19 -6.14 8.90
N ASN A 32 -5.84 -5.26 9.66
CA ASN A 32 -5.23 -4.39 10.68
C ASN A 32 -4.64 -5.15 11.91
N GLU A 33 -3.72 -6.08 11.66
CA GLU A 33 -3.02 -6.92 12.61
C GLU A 33 -1.58 -7.13 12.09
N LYS A 34 -0.58 -6.96 12.96
CA LYS A 34 0.84 -7.06 12.62
C LYS A 34 1.24 -8.45 12.10
N ASN A 35 0.54 -9.50 12.53
CA ASN A 35 0.80 -10.87 12.09
C ASN A 35 0.34 -11.14 10.64
N LYS A 36 -0.50 -10.27 10.06
CA LYS A 36 -0.96 -10.36 8.66
C LYS A 36 -0.04 -9.64 7.69
N ILE A 37 0.98 -8.92 8.17
CA ILE A 37 1.99 -8.30 7.32
C ILE A 37 2.72 -9.41 6.52
N PRO A 38 2.64 -9.41 5.18
CA PRO A 38 3.29 -10.40 4.35
C PRO A 38 4.80 -10.45 4.58
N LYS A 39 5.38 -11.65 4.47
CA LYS A 39 6.83 -11.85 4.63
C LYS A 39 7.63 -10.94 3.70
N GLN A 40 7.17 -10.75 2.47
CA GLN A 40 7.80 -9.90 1.47
C GLN A 40 7.95 -8.45 1.98
N ILE A 41 6.93 -7.91 2.65
CA ILE A 41 7.02 -6.56 3.25
C ILE A 41 8.08 -6.56 4.35
N LYS A 42 8.12 -7.59 5.21
CA LYS A 42 9.14 -7.71 6.26
C LYS A 42 10.55 -7.76 5.68
N ASP A 43 10.75 -8.57 4.64
CA ASP A 43 12.01 -8.70 3.91
C ASP A 43 12.41 -7.35 3.25
N PHE A 44 11.45 -6.61 2.70
CA PHE A 44 11.69 -5.27 2.16
C PHE A 44 12.20 -4.31 3.24
N PHE A 45 11.58 -4.29 4.43
CA PHE A 45 12.05 -3.44 5.53
C PHE A 45 13.47 -3.82 5.96
N GLN A 46 13.74 -5.13 6.08
CA GLN A 46 15.08 -5.62 6.41
C GLN A 46 16.14 -5.16 5.41
N ALA A 47 15.83 -5.21 4.11
CA ALA A 47 16.78 -4.86 3.05
C ALA A 47 16.89 -3.34 2.81
N ALA A 48 15.78 -2.60 2.84
CA ALA A 48 15.72 -1.21 2.41
C ALA A 48 15.60 -0.20 3.55
N GLU A 49 15.07 -0.60 4.71
CA GLU A 49 14.66 0.29 5.80
C GLU A 49 15.32 -0.08 7.13
N ASN A 50 16.65 0.05 7.22
CA ASN A 50 17.42 0.00 8.48
C ASN A 50 17.06 -1.15 9.47
N GLY A 51 16.59 -2.29 8.97
CA GLY A 51 16.35 -3.50 9.76
C GLY A 51 14.89 -3.95 9.83
N GLU A 52 14.62 -4.87 10.76
CA GLU A 52 13.33 -5.54 10.86
C GLU A 52 12.19 -4.58 11.17
N ILE A 53 10.98 -4.95 10.72
CA ILE A 53 9.78 -4.19 11.05
C ILE A 53 9.18 -4.65 12.38
N GLU A 54 9.72 -4.11 13.47
CA GLU A 54 9.10 -4.18 14.78
C GLU A 54 7.95 -3.17 14.88
N ILE A 55 6.72 -3.67 15.06
CA ILE A 55 5.51 -2.85 15.02
C ILE A 55 4.42 -3.40 15.94
N ALA A 56 3.74 -2.52 16.67
CA ALA A 56 2.58 -2.83 17.50
C ALA A 56 1.31 -2.97 16.64
N ASN A 57 0.31 -3.74 17.12
CA ASN A 57 -1.01 -3.72 16.51
C ASN A 57 -1.66 -2.33 16.67
N PRO A 58 -2.75 -2.03 15.93
CA PRO A 58 -3.55 -0.86 16.23
C PRO A 58 -3.93 -0.81 17.70
N ASP A 59 -3.86 0.39 18.28
CA ASP A 59 -4.24 0.71 19.66
C ASP A 59 -3.42 0.00 20.77
N GLU A 60 -2.46 -0.88 20.43
CA GLU A 60 -1.46 -1.40 21.37
C GLU A 60 -0.44 -0.32 21.74
N GLU A 61 0.08 -0.37 22.96
CA GLU A 61 1.13 0.55 23.37
C GLU A 61 2.41 0.38 22.54
N PHE A 62 3.09 1.49 22.29
CA PHE A 62 4.37 1.54 21.59
C PHE A 62 5.21 2.72 22.14
N ASN A 63 6.52 2.70 21.90
CA ASN A 63 7.39 3.82 22.24
C ASN A 63 7.12 4.99 21.29
N THR A 64 6.51 6.06 21.82
CA THR A 64 6.18 7.26 21.05
C THR A 64 7.38 8.20 20.91
N THR A 65 8.32 8.17 21.84
CA THR A 65 9.53 9.00 21.80
C THR A 65 10.71 8.19 21.31
N ASP A 66 11.73 8.88 20.82
CA ASP A 66 13.08 8.32 20.58
C ASP A 66 13.74 7.80 21.87
N VAL A 67 13.35 8.36 23.02
CA VAL A 67 13.70 7.80 24.33
C VAL A 67 12.90 6.52 24.60
N VAL A 68 13.62 5.42 24.87
CA VAL A 68 13.02 4.16 25.36
C VAL A 68 12.50 4.40 26.78
N THR A 69 11.20 4.62 26.90
CA THR A 69 10.52 4.75 28.20
C THR A 69 9.86 3.44 28.61
N LYS A 70 9.52 2.59 27.63
CA LYS A 70 8.91 1.27 27.82
C LYS A 70 9.80 0.22 27.17
N PRO A 71 10.66 -0.46 27.95
CA PRO A 71 11.51 -1.53 27.43
C PRO A 71 10.67 -2.58 26.70
N ASN A 72 11.17 -3.12 25.59
CA ASN A 72 10.54 -4.16 24.76
C ASN A 72 9.31 -3.73 23.94
N LEU A 73 8.90 -2.46 23.97
CA LEU A 73 7.86 -1.98 23.05
C LEU A 73 8.47 -1.49 21.73
N PRO A 74 7.80 -1.72 20.58
CA PRO A 74 8.26 -1.21 19.29
C PRO A 74 8.12 0.32 19.22
N PHE A 75 8.82 0.96 18.29
CA PHE A 75 8.70 2.40 18.01
C PHE A 75 7.68 2.75 16.92
N ARG A 76 7.00 1.73 16.39
CA ARG A 76 6.01 1.85 15.32
C ARG A 76 4.69 1.22 15.78
N GLN A 77 3.57 1.79 15.38
CA GLN A 77 2.24 1.19 15.57
C GLN A 77 1.50 1.13 14.24
N LEU A 78 0.97 -0.04 13.89
CA LEU A 78 0.19 -0.24 12.68
C LEU A 78 -1.12 0.55 12.77
N ARG A 79 -1.50 1.24 11.68
CA ARG A 79 -2.77 1.96 11.57
C ARG A 79 -3.65 1.44 10.46
N LEU A 80 -3.04 1.01 9.36
CA LEU A 80 -3.75 0.43 8.23
C LEU A 80 -2.87 -0.63 7.57
N LEU A 81 -3.43 -1.82 7.34
CA LEU A 81 -2.88 -2.80 6.42
C LEU A 81 -4.02 -3.28 5.54
N GLU A 82 -3.89 -3.14 4.23
CA GLU A 82 -4.95 -3.49 3.30
C GLU A 82 -4.41 -4.00 1.97
N LYS A 83 -5.26 -4.74 1.26
CA LYS A 83 -4.94 -5.35 -0.03
C LYS A 83 -6.07 -5.15 -1.02
N LYS A 84 -5.71 -4.86 -2.26
CA LYS A 84 -6.58 -4.94 -3.44
C LYS A 84 -5.81 -5.61 -4.58
N ASN A 85 -6.19 -6.83 -4.92
CA ASN A 85 -5.44 -7.68 -5.87
C ASN A 85 -3.98 -7.87 -5.41
N GLU A 86 -3.01 -7.46 -6.23
CA GLU A 86 -1.57 -7.53 -5.92
C GLU A 86 -1.08 -6.29 -5.18
N LEU A 87 -1.90 -5.25 -5.06
CA LEU A 87 -1.54 -4.02 -4.36
C LEU A 87 -1.78 -4.19 -2.86
N TRP A 88 -0.74 -3.90 -2.10
CA TRP A 88 -0.77 -3.83 -0.65
C TRP A 88 -0.45 -2.41 -0.22
N ARG A 89 -1.19 -1.92 0.77
CA ARG A 89 -0.91 -0.64 1.42
C ARG A 89 -0.73 -0.85 2.90
N MET A 90 0.23 -0.13 3.44
CA MET A 90 0.54 -0.14 4.85
C MET A 90 0.71 1.29 5.34
N VAL A 91 0.05 1.62 6.44
CA VAL A 91 0.25 2.86 7.19
C VAL A 91 0.61 2.51 8.62
N TYR A 92 1.68 3.12 9.11
CA TYR A 92 2.05 3.04 10.53
C TYR A 92 2.40 4.42 11.06
N ILE A 93 2.22 4.61 12.36
CA ILE A 93 2.69 5.81 13.04
C ILE A 93 4.06 5.57 13.66
N GLN A 94 4.87 6.62 13.66
CA GLN A 94 6.09 6.72 14.43
C GLN A 94 6.20 8.12 15.04
N GLY A 95 6.87 8.23 16.18
CA GLY A 95 7.05 9.50 16.88
C GLY A 95 5.89 9.89 17.81
N GLY A 96 6.12 10.96 18.57
CA GLY A 96 5.30 11.38 19.71
C GLY A 96 4.63 12.71 19.43
N ILE A 97 5.19 13.81 19.94
CA ILE A 97 4.69 15.17 19.65
C ILE A 97 4.78 15.47 18.14
N GLY A 98 5.86 15.03 17.49
CA GLY A 98 6.04 15.07 16.02
C GLY A 98 5.56 13.81 15.30
N LYS A 99 4.48 13.18 15.77
CA LYS A 99 3.95 11.93 15.20
C LYS A 99 3.71 12.07 13.70
N SER A 100 4.23 11.12 12.94
CA SER A 100 4.05 11.05 11.49
C SER A 100 3.44 9.70 11.11
N TYR A 101 2.56 9.73 10.13
CA TYR A 101 1.94 8.58 9.49
C TYR A 101 2.77 8.24 8.27
N GLN A 102 3.50 7.14 8.35
CA GLN A 102 4.33 6.60 7.29
C GLN A 102 3.47 5.71 6.40
N PHE A 103 3.55 5.93 5.10
CA PHE A 103 2.79 5.23 4.08
C PHE A 103 3.72 4.43 3.18
N TYR A 104 3.31 3.20 2.90
CA TYR A 104 3.89 2.38 1.85
C TYR A 104 2.80 1.76 0.98
N GLU A 105 3.07 1.69 -0.32
CA GLU A 105 2.33 0.87 -1.28
C GLU A 105 3.30 -0.07 -1.97
N PHE A 106 2.91 -1.33 -2.10
CA PHE A 106 3.69 -2.39 -2.71
C PHE A 106 2.84 -3.10 -3.75
N LYS A 107 3.47 -3.53 -4.85
CA LYS A 107 2.90 -4.56 -5.71
C LYS A 107 3.58 -5.89 -5.38
N ILE A 108 2.80 -6.87 -4.92
CA ILE A 108 3.27 -8.19 -4.51
C ILE A 108 2.72 -9.26 -5.45
N GLN A 109 3.62 -9.95 -6.14
CA GLN A 109 3.32 -11.04 -7.08
C GLN A 109 4.16 -12.26 -6.71
N GLY A 110 3.52 -13.28 -6.10
CA GLY A 110 4.26 -14.40 -5.52
C GLY A 110 5.25 -13.92 -4.46
N ASP A 111 6.53 -14.24 -4.63
CA ASP A 111 7.60 -13.85 -3.70
C ASP A 111 8.27 -12.51 -4.06
N THR A 112 7.77 -11.81 -5.08
CA THR A 112 8.38 -10.58 -5.59
C THR A 112 7.62 -9.34 -5.13
N ILE A 113 8.36 -8.35 -4.64
CA ILE A 113 7.90 -6.96 -4.48
C ILE A 113 8.38 -6.11 -5.66
N SER A 114 7.49 -5.25 -6.16
CA SER A 114 7.76 -4.25 -7.19
C SER A 114 6.96 -2.97 -6.91
N ASP A 115 7.20 -1.94 -7.71
CA ASP A 115 6.43 -0.68 -7.73
C ASP A 115 6.25 -0.03 -6.35
N VAL A 116 7.30 -0.07 -5.52
CA VAL A 116 7.23 0.44 -4.15
C VAL A 116 7.08 1.96 -4.14
N LYS A 117 6.03 2.45 -3.48
CA LYS A 117 5.87 3.87 -3.15
C LYS A 117 6.01 4.04 -1.65
N LYS A 118 6.70 5.10 -1.26
CA LYS A 118 6.86 5.53 0.13
C LYS A 118 6.43 6.97 0.27
N GLY A 119 5.83 7.32 1.40
CA GLY A 119 5.57 8.70 1.75
C GLY A 119 5.24 8.85 3.22
N TYR A 120 4.96 10.09 3.62
CA TYR A 120 4.51 10.38 4.98
C TYR A 120 3.50 11.53 5.01
N SER A 121 2.74 11.58 6.09
CA SER A 121 1.85 12.68 6.43
C SER A 121 1.89 12.97 7.94
N PHE A 122 1.46 14.16 8.32
CA PHE A 122 1.15 14.50 9.72
C PHE A 122 -0.36 14.38 10.03
N GLU A 123 -1.15 14.06 9.00
CA GLU A 123 -2.59 13.87 9.10
C GLU A 123 -2.92 12.49 9.67
N ASN A 124 -4.05 12.35 10.38
CA ASN A 124 -4.46 11.09 10.96
C ASN A 124 -5.02 10.11 9.91
N ILE A 125 -4.24 9.09 9.59
CA ILE A 125 -4.59 8.07 8.60
C ILE A 125 -4.81 6.73 9.31
N GLY A 126 -6.05 6.25 9.34
CA GLY A 126 -6.43 4.96 9.95
C GLY A 126 -7.38 4.11 9.09
N THR A 127 -7.83 4.63 7.95
CA THR A 127 -8.76 3.97 7.03
C THR A 127 -8.38 4.27 5.58
N ASN A 128 -8.81 3.42 4.64
CA ASN A 128 -8.68 3.70 3.21
C ASN A 128 -9.27 5.07 2.84
N ASP A 129 -10.44 5.43 3.39
CA ASP A 129 -11.10 6.70 3.08
C ASP A 129 -10.25 7.90 3.53
N SER A 130 -9.68 7.85 4.73
CA SER A 130 -8.76 8.89 5.19
C SER A 130 -7.51 8.96 4.31
N LEU A 131 -6.94 7.80 3.95
CA LEU A 131 -5.75 7.73 3.09
C LEU A 131 -6.01 8.35 1.71
N GLU A 132 -7.06 7.92 1.02
CA GLU A 132 -7.45 8.42 -0.30
C GLU A 132 -7.77 9.91 -0.27
N TYR A 133 -8.47 10.37 0.78
CA TYR A 133 -8.74 11.78 0.99
C TYR A 133 -7.43 12.60 1.07
N TYR A 134 -6.48 12.19 1.90
CA TYR A 134 -5.23 12.94 2.07
C TYR A 134 -4.28 12.83 0.89
N ILE A 135 -4.31 11.72 0.14
CA ILE A 135 -3.64 11.62 -1.17
C ILE A 135 -4.23 12.64 -2.13
N GLY A 136 -5.56 12.66 -2.29
CA GLY A 136 -6.26 13.59 -3.20
C GLY A 136 -6.06 15.07 -2.84
N LYS A 137 -5.80 15.38 -1.56
CA LYS A 137 -5.48 16.73 -1.09
C LYS A 137 -3.98 17.08 -1.16
N GLY A 138 -3.12 16.18 -1.64
CA GLY A 138 -1.67 16.39 -1.68
C GLY A 138 -1.03 16.52 -0.29
N LYS A 139 -1.67 15.95 0.74
CA LYS A 139 -1.20 15.96 2.13
C LYS A 139 -0.27 14.79 2.45
N LEU A 140 -0.08 13.87 1.49
CA LEU A 140 0.91 12.81 1.55
C LEU A 140 2.15 13.23 0.74
N LYS A 141 3.28 13.37 1.41
CA LYS A 141 4.56 13.71 0.79
C LYS A 141 5.28 12.43 0.39
N PHE A 142 5.45 12.20 -0.91
CA PHE A 142 6.11 11.01 -1.43
C PHE A 142 7.63 11.15 -1.41
N GLU A 143 8.30 10.04 -1.13
CA GLU A 143 9.76 9.95 -1.02
C GLU A 143 10.32 9.01 -2.09
N LYS A 144 11.60 9.22 -2.45
CA LYS A 144 12.32 8.29 -3.32
C LYS A 144 12.73 7.06 -2.51
N VAL A 145 12.30 5.89 -2.95
CA VAL A 145 12.77 4.61 -2.40
C VAL A 145 14.17 4.33 -2.94
N ARG A 146 15.12 4.03 -2.06
CA ARG A 146 16.47 3.58 -2.43
C ARG A 146 16.68 2.20 -1.82
N LEU A 147 16.92 1.21 -2.67
CA LEU A 147 17.27 -0.13 -2.21
C LEU A 147 18.74 -0.14 -1.77
N LYS A 148 19.00 -0.58 -0.53
CA LYS A 148 20.36 -0.86 -0.07
C LYS A 148 20.69 -2.28 -0.47
N TYR A 149 21.47 -2.45 -1.54
CA TYR A 149 22.00 -3.76 -1.89
C TYR A 149 23.18 -4.06 -0.96
N LYS A 150 23.13 -5.20 -0.26
CA LYS A 150 24.34 -5.87 0.22
C LYS A 150 24.66 -6.96 -0.78
N TRP A 151 25.77 -6.82 -1.48
CA TRP A 151 26.37 -7.94 -2.19
C TRP A 151 26.79 -8.96 -1.13
N ILE A 152 26.34 -10.20 -1.30
CA ILE A 152 26.91 -11.36 -0.62
C ILE A 152 27.80 -11.99 -1.67
N ASP A 153 29.11 -11.93 -1.46
CA ASP A 153 30.08 -12.71 -2.22
C ASP A 153 30.01 -14.19 -1.81
#